data_AF-A0AAU2LPT3-F1
#
_entry.id   AF-A0AAU2LPT3-F1
#
_cell.length_a   1.000
_cell.length_b   1.000
_cell.length_c   1.000
_cell.angle_alpha   90.00
_cell.angle_beta   90.00
_cell.angle_gamma   90.00
#
_symmetry.space_group_name_H-M   'P 1'
#
loop_
_entity.id
_entity.type
_entity.pdbx_description
1 polymer ?
#
loop_
_entity_poly.entity_id
_entity_poly.type
_entity_poly.pdbx_seq_one_letter_code
_entity_poly.pdbx_strand_id
1 'polypeptide(L)'
;MFAIGLQTEGMFPYPEKLDGGRYTLWLRDTQVTSWASIDFVPDAEEFEVYQSGPRELWTELTAAHAWWDDQGHPDFERFGLTVDPDGTVRAWLDSPEHPVPAVG
;
A
#
# COMPACT_ATOMS: atom_id res chain seq x y z
N MET A 1 -2.92 3.10 -7.74
CA MET A 1 -1.78 2.26 -7.28
C MET A 1 -0.57 3.08 -6.82
N PHE A 2 -0.21 4.19 -7.50
CA PHE A 2 0.89 5.09 -7.10
C PHE A 2 0.75 5.62 -5.65
N ALA A 3 -0.41 6.14 -5.27
CA ALA A 3 -0.66 6.67 -3.93
C ALA A 3 -0.54 5.62 -2.81
N ILE A 4 -0.79 4.34 -3.09
CA ILE A 4 -0.64 3.27 -2.09
C ILE A 4 0.85 3.01 -1.86
N GLY A 5 1.62 2.85 -2.95
CA GLY A 5 3.06 2.60 -2.85
C GLY A 5 3.86 3.74 -2.20
N LEU A 6 3.40 4.99 -2.33
CA LEU A 6 3.98 6.14 -1.63
C LEU A 6 3.84 6.04 -0.11
N GLN A 7 2.73 5.47 0.38
CA GLN A 7 2.43 5.41 1.81
C GLN A 7 3.00 4.13 2.44
N THR A 8 3.05 3.02 1.71
CA THR A 8 3.53 1.70 2.18
C THR A 8 5.01 1.50 1.87
N GLU A 9 5.87 2.33 2.43
CA GLU A 9 7.30 2.33 2.07
C GLU A 9 7.96 0.97 2.35
N GLY A 10 8.72 0.48 1.38
CA GLY A 10 9.42 -0.80 1.48
C GLY A 10 8.50 -2.03 1.50
N MET A 11 7.23 -1.91 1.15
CA MET A 11 6.32 -3.05 0.94
C MET A 11 6.36 -3.54 -0.51
N PHE A 12 6.41 -4.86 -0.69
CA PHE A 12 6.41 -5.50 -2.00
C PHE A 12 5.24 -6.48 -2.15
N PRO A 13 4.29 -6.21 -3.06
CA PRO A 13 3.21 -7.14 -3.38
C PRO A 13 3.65 -8.18 -4.42
N TYR A 14 3.28 -9.43 -4.21
CA TYR A 14 3.53 -10.55 -5.11
C TYR A 14 2.29 -11.44 -5.23
N PRO A 15 1.58 -11.41 -6.38
CA PRO A 15 0.46 -12.31 -6.62
C PRO A 15 0.96 -13.69 -7.08
N GLU A 16 0.70 -14.71 -6.28
CA GLU A 16 0.89 -16.11 -6.65
C GLU A 16 -0.40 -16.66 -7.26
N LYS A 17 -0.40 -16.89 -8.57
CA LYS A 17 -1.58 -17.38 -9.30
C LYS A 17 -1.83 -18.85 -9.02
N LEU A 18 -3.10 -19.19 -8.79
CA LEU A 18 -3.59 -20.54 -8.58
C LEU A 18 -4.62 -20.91 -9.68
N ASP A 19 -5.04 -22.17 -9.69
CA ASP A 19 -6.05 -22.64 -10.63
C ASP A 19 -7.42 -21.99 -10.39
N GLY A 20 -8.18 -21.82 -11.48
CA GLY A 20 -9.56 -21.33 -11.42
C GLY A 20 -9.69 -19.84 -11.13
N GLY A 21 -8.68 -19.02 -11.45
CA GLY A 21 -8.73 -17.57 -11.26
C GLY A 21 -8.44 -17.10 -9.82
N ARG A 22 -8.09 -18.03 -8.94
CA ARG A 22 -7.64 -17.75 -7.57
C ARG A 22 -6.21 -17.21 -7.56
N TYR A 23 -5.85 -16.48 -6.52
CA TYR A 23 -4.45 -16.14 -6.24
C TYR A 23 -4.25 -15.86 -4.75
N THR A 24 -3.03 -16.09 -4.26
CA THR A 24 -2.59 -15.58 -2.96
C THR A 24 -1.80 -14.30 -3.21
N LEU A 25 -2.25 -13.18 -2.66
CA LEU A 25 -1.45 -11.96 -2.61
C LEU A 25 -0.51 -12.03 -1.41
N TRP A 26 0.78 -12.15 -1.69
CA TRP A 26 1.82 -12.02 -0.69
C TRP A 26 2.26 -10.57 -0.57
N LEU A 27 2.36 -10.06 0.65
CA LEU A 27 3.02 -8.81 0.99
C LEU A 27 4.29 -9.13 1.79
N ARG A 28 5.40 -8.44 1.49
CA ARG A 28 6.64 -8.56 2.25
C ARG A 28 7.28 -7.19 2.42
N ASP A 29 7.98 -6.98 3.54
CA ASP A 29 8.87 -5.85 3.67
C ASP A 29 10.23 -6.11 2.99
N THR A 30 10.97 -5.05 2.69
CA THR A 30 12.31 -5.16 2.08
C THR A 30 13.33 -5.88 2.96
N GLN A 31 13.14 -5.86 4.29
CA GLN A 31 14.03 -6.53 5.24
C GLN A 31 13.65 -8.01 5.45
N VAL A 32 12.54 -8.47 4.86
CA VAL A 32 12.03 -9.84 4.98
C VAL A 32 11.81 -10.24 6.44
N THR A 33 11.30 -9.31 7.24
CA THR A 33 10.94 -9.49 8.66
C THR A 33 9.44 -9.55 8.90
N SER A 34 8.65 -9.02 7.95
CA SER A 34 7.20 -8.96 8.02
C SER A 34 6.56 -9.49 6.75
N TRP A 35 5.43 -10.15 6.88
CA TRP A 35 4.67 -10.68 5.75
C TRP A 35 3.16 -10.66 6.01
N ALA A 36 2.40 -10.63 4.92
CA ALA A 36 0.97 -10.96 4.92
C ALA A 36 0.62 -11.83 3.70
N SER A 37 -0.43 -12.64 3.81
CA SER A 37 -1.02 -13.42 2.73
C SER A 37 -2.52 -13.21 2.69
N ILE A 38 -3.06 -12.96 1.50
CA ILE A 38 -4.49 -12.78 1.27
C ILE A 38 -4.93 -13.75 0.20
N ASP A 39 -5.84 -14.65 0.52
CA ASP A 39 -6.31 -15.68 -0.39
C ASP A 39 -7.56 -15.20 -1.14
N PHE A 40 -7.36 -14.78 -2.39
CA PHE A 40 -8.44 -14.38 -3.27
C PHE A 40 -9.14 -15.58 -3.90
N VAL A 41 -10.46 -15.60 -3.76
CA VAL A 41 -11.35 -16.59 -4.39
C VAL A 41 -12.41 -15.85 -5.22
N PRO A 42 -12.57 -16.18 -6.52
CA PRO A 42 -13.63 -15.59 -7.33
C PRO A 42 -15.01 -15.76 -6.67
N ASP A 43 -15.85 -14.73 -6.81
CA ASP A 43 -17.23 -14.67 -6.31
C ASP A 43 -17.38 -14.69 -4.77
N ALA A 44 -16.28 -14.72 -4.00
CA ALA A 44 -16.32 -14.56 -2.56
C ALA A 44 -16.41 -13.08 -2.16
N GLU A 45 -17.15 -12.78 -1.09
CA GLU A 45 -17.28 -11.43 -0.53
C GLU A 45 -16.24 -11.14 0.56
N GLU A 46 -15.66 -12.18 1.16
CA GLU A 46 -14.65 -12.09 2.22
C GLU A 46 -13.45 -12.98 1.88
N PHE A 47 -12.26 -12.56 2.31
CA PHE A 47 -10.98 -13.23 2.03
C PHE A 47 -10.22 -13.46 3.32
N GLU A 48 -9.60 -14.63 3.44
CA GLU A 48 -8.78 -14.94 4.60
C GLU A 48 -7.44 -14.21 4.52
N VAL A 49 -7.04 -13.62 5.65
CA VAL A 49 -5.80 -12.87 5.78
C VAL A 49 -4.98 -13.42 6.94
N TYR A 50 -3.72 -13.71 6.67
CA TYR A 50 -2.72 -14.02 7.69
C TYR A 50 -1.60 -12.99 7.60
N GLN A 51 -1.07 -12.55 8.74
CA GLN A 51 0.12 -11.69 8.77
C GLN A 51 0.95 -11.95 10.01
N SER A 52 2.25 -11.63 9.92
CA SER A 52 3.19 -11.76 11.03
C SER A 52 4.43 -10.92 10.77
N GLY A 53 4.99 -10.37 11.85
CA GLY A 53 6.23 -9.62 11.86
C GLY A 53 6.11 -8.31 12.64
N PRO A 54 7.16 -7.49 12.68
CA PRO A 54 7.12 -6.17 13.32
C PRO A 54 6.14 -5.18 12.66
N ARG A 55 5.81 -5.37 11.37
CA ARG A 55 4.87 -4.55 10.61
C ARG A 55 3.60 -5.33 10.27
N GLU A 56 2.46 -4.69 10.46
CA GLU A 56 1.15 -5.23 10.10
C GLU A 56 0.83 -4.83 8.64
N LEU A 57 1.51 -5.46 7.68
CA LEU A 57 1.54 -5.01 6.28
C LEU A 57 0.17 -4.94 5.61
N TRP A 58 -0.77 -5.83 5.94
CA TRP A 58 -2.13 -5.75 5.39
C TRP A 58 -2.87 -4.52 5.94
N THR A 59 -2.69 -4.23 7.23
CA THR A 59 -3.28 -3.06 7.89
C THR A 59 -2.74 -1.76 7.28
N GLU A 60 -1.44 -1.68 7.02
CA GLU A 60 -0.82 -0.54 6.34
C GLU A 60 -1.39 -0.34 4.92
N LEU A 61 -1.45 -1.42 4.12
CA LEU A 61 -1.98 -1.35 2.76
C LEU A 61 -3.45 -0.90 2.73
N THR A 62 -4.28 -1.46 3.62
CA THR A 62 -5.70 -1.10 3.70
C THR A 62 -5.90 0.32 4.22
N ALA A 63 -5.07 0.80 5.15
CA ALA A 63 -5.08 2.20 5.58
C ALA A 63 -4.71 3.16 4.44
N ALA A 64 -3.67 2.84 3.66
CA ALA A 64 -3.27 3.64 2.50
C ALA A 64 -4.36 3.67 1.41
N HIS A 65 -5.02 2.53 1.18
CA HIS A 65 -6.16 2.44 0.28
C HIS A 65 -7.33 3.30 0.76
N ALA A 66 -7.71 3.18 2.04
CA ALA A 66 -8.80 3.94 2.63
C ALA A 66 -8.54 5.45 2.55
N TRP A 67 -7.32 5.91 2.83
CA TRP A 67 -6.96 7.32 2.65
C TRP A 67 -7.16 7.79 1.21
N TRP A 68 -6.73 6.99 0.21
CA TRP A 68 -6.87 7.36 -1.20
C TRP A 68 -8.34 7.38 -1.66
N ASP A 69 -9.16 6.46 -1.16
CA ASP A 69 -10.62 6.43 -1.36
C ASP A 69 -11.26 7.71 -0.76
N ASP A 70 -10.90 8.06 0.47
CA ASP A 70 -11.36 9.28 1.17
C ASP A 70 -10.96 10.57 0.42
N GLN A 71 -9.85 10.56 -0.33
CA GLN A 71 -9.44 11.69 -1.19
C GLN A 71 -10.21 11.77 -2.52
N GLY A 72 -11.15 10.84 -2.76
CA GLY A 72 -11.97 10.78 -3.96
C GLY A 72 -11.24 10.18 -5.17
N HIS A 73 -10.35 9.22 -4.93
CA HIS A 73 -9.60 8.52 -5.98
C HIS A 73 -8.75 9.43 -6.89
N PRO A 74 -7.91 10.34 -6.33
CA PRO A 74 -7.13 11.25 -7.13
C PRO A 74 -6.20 10.53 -8.11
N ASP A 75 -6.14 11.06 -9.33
CA ASP A 75 -5.16 10.67 -10.35
C ASP A 75 -3.76 11.22 -9.99
N PHE A 76 -2.73 10.58 -10.57
CA PHE A 76 -1.33 10.87 -10.25
C PHE A 76 -0.91 12.34 -10.47
N GLU A 77 -1.60 13.05 -11.36
CA GLU A 77 -1.31 14.44 -11.75
C GLU A 77 -1.58 15.44 -10.62
N ARG A 78 -2.39 15.06 -9.64
CA ARG A 78 -2.64 15.87 -8.43
C ARG A 78 -1.55 15.73 -7.39
N PHE A 79 -0.65 14.76 -7.53
CA PHE A 79 0.42 14.55 -6.58
C PHE A 79 1.66 15.33 -6.98
N GLY A 80 2.39 15.81 -5.97
CA GLY A 80 3.69 16.44 -6.16
C GLY A 80 4.69 16.02 -5.10
N LEU A 81 5.92 16.46 -5.29
CA LEU A 81 7.05 16.19 -4.41
C LEU A 81 7.75 17.51 -4.08
N THR A 82 8.04 17.70 -2.80
CA THR A 82 8.97 18.72 -2.32
C THR A 82 10.24 18.03 -1.87
N VAL A 83 11.38 18.51 -2.36
CA VAL A 83 12.71 18.07 -1.91
C VAL A 83 13.31 19.21 -1.11
N ASP A 84 13.56 18.95 0.17
CA ASP A 84 14.20 19.91 1.06
C ASP A 84 15.71 19.99 0.82
N PRO A 85 16.39 21.09 1.20
CA PRO A 85 17.83 21.24 1.00
C PRO A 85 18.70 20.16 1.66
N ASP A 86 18.17 19.48 2.69
CA ASP A 86 18.84 18.36 3.38
C ASP A 86 18.64 17.01 2.69
N GLY A 87 17.86 16.98 1.59
CA GLY A 87 17.54 15.78 0.82
C GLY A 87 16.26 15.06 1.26
N THR A 88 15.55 15.56 2.28
CA THR A 88 14.25 15.00 2.69
C THR A 88 13.25 15.18 1.55
N VAL A 89 12.55 14.10 1.18
CA VAL A 89 11.52 14.12 0.14
C VAL A 89 10.15 13.99 0.80
N ARG A 90 9.23 14.89 0.46
CA ARG A 90 7.85 14.91 0.97
C ARG A 90 6.86 14.90 -0.20
N ALA A 91 6.05 13.85 -0.28
CA ALA A 91 4.93 13.78 -1.21
C ALA A 91 3.71 14.52 -0.67
N TRP A 92 2.93 15.10 -1.56
CA TRP A 92 1.72 15.86 -1.22
C TRP A 92 0.64 15.72 -2.28
N LEU A 93 -0.60 16.03 -1.90
CA LEU A 93 -1.78 16.05 -2.77
C LEU A 93 -2.26 17.50 -2.98
N ASP A 94 -2.36 17.94 -4.23
CA ASP A 94 -2.71 19.29 -4.71
C ASP A 94 -1.73 20.40 -4.31
N SER A 95 -1.25 20.43 -3.07
CA SER A 95 -0.30 21.43 -2.59
C SER A 95 0.59 20.91 -1.44
N PRO A 96 1.79 21.50 -1.24
CA PRO A 96 2.72 21.09 -0.17
C PRO A 96 2.18 21.12 1.27
N GLU A 97 1.08 21.82 1.51
CA GLU A 97 0.38 21.90 2.80
C GLU A 97 -0.47 20.65 3.11
N HIS A 98 -0.70 19.78 2.13
CA HIS A 98 -1.44 18.53 2.27
C HIS A 98 -0.50 17.33 2.04
N PRO A 99 0.38 17.01 3.01
CA PRO A 99 1.30 15.90 2.87
C PRO A 99 0.55 14.57 2.76
N VAL A 100 1.06 13.68 1.91
CA VAL A 100 0.63 12.29 1.86
C VAL A 100 1.16 11.60 3.13
N PRO A 101 0.31 10.90 3.90
CA PRO A 101 0.75 10.22 5.13
C PRO A 101 1.68 9.05 4.81
N ALA A 102 2.54 8.66 5.74
CA ALA A 102 3.26 7.40 5.68
C ALA A 102 2.58 6.38 6.60
N VAL A 103 2.46 5.13 6.15
CA VAL A 103 1.96 4.00 6.95
C VAL A 103 3.07 2.96 7.06
N GLY A 104 3.73 2.90 8.22
CA GLY A 104 4.87 2.02 8.49
C GLY A 104 6.09 2.75 9.03
#